data_AF-D0NBD2-F1
#
_entry.id   AF-D0NBD2-F1
#
_cell.length_a   1.000
_cell.length_b   1.000
_cell.length_c   1.000
_cell.angle_alpha   90.00
_cell.angle_beta   90.00
_cell.angle_gamma   90.00
#
_symmetry.space_group_name_H-M   'P 1'
#
loop_
_entity.id
_entity.type
_entity.pdbx_description
1 polymer ?
#
loop_
_entity_poly.entity_id
_entity_poly.type
_entity_poly.pdbx_seq_one_letter_code
_entity_poly.pdbx_strand_id
1 'polypeptide(L)'
;MARGAVWRQFFQRQFFLSGAPIRAYLRAYKSHSDALDASRAPMVVVLAEQKEWEWVPLHVASSIVKEFCFRGRFAEAIEAYASLPLTDLMRRDVVIVLQDYEQYQSVLYLYEVHRAMGSAVKPLDVAPELDALKKVGRVEEMDMRFQELPAKEQSRADIQKIMGN
;
A
#
# COMPACT_ATOMS: atom_id res chain seq x y z
N MET A 1 7.83 6.69 26.48
CA MET A 1 7.45 6.63 25.05
C MET A 1 6.96 5.24 24.60
N ALA A 2 7.57 4.13 25.03
CA ALA A 2 7.20 2.77 24.58
C ALA A 2 5.74 2.33 24.85
N ARG A 3 5.15 2.68 26.00
CA ARG A 3 3.77 2.29 26.34
C ARG A 3 2.73 2.82 25.34
N GLY A 4 2.92 4.03 24.81
CA GLY A 4 1.97 4.63 23.86
C GLY A 4 1.99 3.95 22.49
N ALA A 5 3.17 3.50 22.03
CA ALA A 5 3.30 2.77 20.77
C ALA A 5 2.64 1.38 20.83
N VAL A 6 2.84 0.66 21.95
CA VAL A 6 2.23 -0.66 22.17
C VAL A 6 0.71 -0.56 22.23
N TRP A 7 0.18 0.43 22.97
CA TRP A 7 -1.27 0.66 23.03
C TRP A 7 -1.86 1.00 21.67
N ARG A 8 -1.18 1.83 20.87
CA ARG A 8 -1.63 2.16 19.51
C ARG A 8 -1.66 0.92 18.61
N GLN A 9 -0.62 0.09 18.64
CA GLN A 9 -0.59 -1.16 17.87
C GLN A 9 -1.70 -2.12 18.32
N PHE A 10 -1.91 -2.28 19.63
CA PHE A 10 -3.00 -3.10 20.15
C PHE A 10 -4.37 -2.59 19.69
N PHE A 11 -4.64 -1.29 19.87
CA PHE A 11 -5.91 -0.69 19.46
C PHE A 11 -6.13 -0.82 17.95
N GLN A 12 -5.10 -0.54 17.15
CA GLN A 12 -5.18 -0.66 15.70
C GLN A 12 -5.52 -2.09 15.27
N ARG A 13 -4.88 -3.10 15.86
CA ARG A 13 -5.18 -4.51 15.59
C ARG A 13 -6.62 -4.87 15.93
N GLN A 14 -7.11 -4.44 17.10
CA GLN A 14 -8.50 -4.69 17.51
C GLN A 14 -9.50 -3.95 16.63
N PHE A 15 -9.17 -2.72 16.23
CA PHE A 15 -10.02 -1.93 15.34
C PHE A 15 -10.22 -2.65 14.00
N PHE A 16 -9.15 -3.11 13.36
CA PHE A 16 -9.25 -3.83 12.09
C PHE A 16 -9.80 -5.26 12.23
N LEU A 17 -9.81 -5.86 13.44
CA LEU A 17 -10.55 -7.10 13.70
C LEU A 17 -12.06 -6.90 13.58
N SER A 18 -12.57 -5.71 13.92
CA SER A 18 -14.01 -5.44 13.91
C SER A 18 -14.64 -5.28 12.52
N GLY A 19 -13.83 -5.35 11.44
CA GLY A 19 -14.30 -5.11 10.07
C GLY A 19 -14.49 -3.63 9.73
N ALA A 20 -14.20 -2.72 10.66
CA ALA A 20 -14.38 -1.29 10.45
C ALA A 20 -13.58 -0.75 9.23
N PRO A 21 -14.13 0.24 8.50
CA PRO A 21 -13.48 0.82 7.33
C PRO A 21 -12.36 1.79 7.72
N ILE A 22 -11.44 2.05 6.78
CA ILE A 22 -10.29 2.95 6.99
C ILE A 22 -10.70 4.34 7.48
N ARG A 23 -11.78 4.92 6.92
CA ARG A 23 -12.27 6.26 7.29
C ARG A 23 -12.64 6.36 8.76
N ALA A 24 -13.19 5.29 9.34
CA ALA A 24 -13.54 5.26 10.75
C ALA A 24 -12.29 5.25 11.64
N TYR A 25 -11.25 4.50 11.25
CA TYR A 25 -9.96 4.52 11.94
C TYR A 25 -9.32 5.90 11.88
N LEU A 26 -9.24 6.51 10.69
CA LEU A 26 -8.61 7.81 10.50
C LEU A 26 -9.34 8.92 11.27
N ARG A 27 -10.67 8.88 11.32
CA ARG A 27 -11.45 9.82 12.14
C ARG A 27 -11.14 9.66 13.63
N ALA A 28 -11.13 8.43 14.15
CA ALA A 28 -10.79 8.16 15.55
C ALA A 28 -9.35 8.58 15.88
N TYR A 29 -8.41 8.29 14.98
CA TYR A 29 -7.02 8.70 15.11
C TYR A 29 -6.87 10.22 15.12
N LYS A 30 -7.58 10.93 14.23
CA LYS A 30 -7.59 12.40 14.19
C LYS A 30 -8.12 12.97 15.51
N SER A 31 -9.29 12.53 15.97
CA SER A 31 -9.87 13.00 17.23
C SER A 31 -8.95 12.75 18.43
N HIS A 32 -8.26 11.61 18.46
CA HIS A 32 -7.29 11.32 19.51
C HIS A 32 -6.04 12.22 19.41
N SER A 33 -5.54 12.48 18.20
CA SER A 33 -4.42 13.43 17.99
C SER A 33 -4.80 14.83 18.44
N ASP A 34 -5.96 15.33 17.98
CA ASP A 34 -6.48 16.64 18.31
C ASP A 34 -6.66 16.80 19.83
N ALA A 35 -7.13 15.76 20.53
CA ALA A 35 -7.26 15.76 21.98
C ALA A 35 -5.90 15.82 22.71
N LEU A 36 -4.89 15.10 22.20
CA LEU A 36 -3.53 15.16 22.74
C LEU A 36 -2.90 16.53 22.50
N ASP A 37 -3.13 17.13 21.33
CA ASP A 37 -2.60 18.44 20.97
C ASP A 37 -3.32 19.57 21.74
N ALA A 38 -4.64 19.46 21.95
CA ALA A 38 -5.41 20.37 22.80
C ALA A 38 -4.93 20.34 24.27
N SER A 39 -4.45 19.19 24.76
CA SER A 39 -3.83 19.09 26.08
C SER A 39 -2.45 19.78 26.20
N ARG A 40 -1.92 20.33 25.09
CA ARG A 40 -0.55 20.90 24.98
C ARG A 40 -0.48 22.36 24.48
N ALA A 41 -1.59 23.09 24.36
CA ALA A 41 -1.79 24.36 23.61
C ALA A 41 -0.67 25.46 23.61
N PRO A 42 -0.63 26.41 22.62
CA PRO A 42 -1.48 26.58 21.41
C PRO A 42 -0.74 26.74 20.03
N MET A 43 -1.54 26.75 18.93
CA MET A 43 -1.26 27.14 17.51
C MET A 43 -0.53 26.12 16.62
N VAL A 44 -0.85 25.87 15.33
CA VAL A 44 -1.49 26.63 14.23
C VAL A 44 -2.31 25.66 13.36
N VAL A 45 -3.52 26.02 12.95
CA VAL A 45 -4.29 25.28 11.94
C VAL A 45 -4.03 25.92 10.57
N VAL A 46 -3.28 25.23 9.71
CA VAL A 46 -3.20 25.55 8.28
C VAL A 46 -4.14 24.61 7.55
N LEU A 47 -5.20 25.18 7.00
CA LEU A 47 -6.11 24.52 6.04
C LEU A 47 -5.36 24.33 4.73
N ALA A 48 -5.07 23.08 4.36
CA ALA A 48 -4.63 22.71 3.02
C ALA A 48 -5.77 21.99 2.31
N GLU A 49 -6.27 22.63 1.25
CA GLU A 49 -7.29 22.10 0.37
C GLU A 49 -6.74 20.92 -0.46
N GLN A 50 -7.55 19.87 -0.61
CA GLN A 50 -7.45 18.81 -1.63
C GLN A 50 -6.45 17.64 -1.49
N LYS A 51 -6.08 17.18 -0.28
CA LYS A 51 -5.79 15.74 -0.05
C LYS A 51 -6.29 15.29 1.32
N GLU A 52 -7.40 14.55 1.36
CA GLU A 52 -8.14 14.18 2.58
C GLU A 52 -7.27 13.54 3.69
N TRP A 53 -6.15 12.90 3.30
CA TRP A 53 -5.29 12.10 4.19
C TRP A 53 -3.82 12.53 4.23
N GLU A 54 -3.45 13.71 3.72
CA GLU A 54 -2.05 14.19 3.75
C GLU A 54 -1.50 14.41 5.16
N TRP A 55 -2.37 14.72 6.11
CA TRP A 55 -2.02 14.91 7.51
C TRP A 55 -1.65 13.60 8.24
N VAL A 56 -1.93 12.44 7.63
CA VAL A 56 -1.70 11.13 8.26
C VAL A 56 -0.18 10.86 8.34
N PRO A 57 0.38 10.63 9.54
CA PRO A 57 1.81 10.33 9.65
C PRO A 57 2.20 9.04 8.92
N LEU A 58 3.37 9.04 8.27
CA LEU A 58 3.85 7.92 7.43
C LEU A 58 3.82 6.56 8.13
N HIS A 59 4.21 6.51 9.41
CA HIS A 59 4.20 5.26 10.18
C HIS A 59 2.79 4.72 10.44
N VAL A 60 1.78 5.60 10.52
CA VAL A 60 0.37 5.22 10.64
C VAL A 60 -0.17 4.77 9.29
N ALA A 61 0.17 5.49 8.22
CA ALA A 61 -0.22 5.11 6.87
C ALA A 61 0.28 3.70 6.53
N SER A 62 1.57 3.43 6.76
CA SER A 62 2.16 2.11 6.55
C SER A 62 1.53 1.02 7.43
N SER A 63 1.26 1.31 8.71
CA SER A 63 0.66 0.31 9.60
C SER A 63 -0.77 -0.04 9.20
N ILE A 64 -1.57 0.92 8.71
CA ILE A 64 -2.94 0.66 8.24
C ILE A 64 -2.93 -0.34 7.09
N VAL A 65 -2.10 -0.11 6.08
CA VAL A 65 -2.05 -1.00 4.90
C VAL A 65 -1.59 -2.41 5.30
N LYS A 66 -0.56 -2.51 6.15
CA LYS A 66 -0.06 -3.81 6.65
C LYS A 66 -1.14 -4.55 7.44
N GLU A 67 -1.89 -3.86 8.30
CA GLU A 67 -2.98 -4.49 9.05
C GLU A 67 -4.10 -4.99 8.13
N PHE A 68 -4.47 -4.26 7.07
CA PHE A 68 -5.44 -4.79 6.10
C PHE A 68 -4.92 -6.06 5.39
N CYS A 69 -3.66 -6.07 4.94
CA CYS A 69 -3.05 -7.25 4.35
C CYS A 69 -3.06 -8.45 5.31
N PHE A 70 -2.67 -8.25 6.58
CA PHE A 70 -2.66 -9.33 7.59
C PHE A 70 -4.03 -9.91 7.92
N ARG A 71 -5.11 -9.21 7.56
CA ARG A 71 -6.49 -9.71 7.74
C ARG A 71 -7.12 -10.26 6.48
N GLY A 72 -6.34 -10.39 5.40
CA GLY A 72 -6.86 -10.82 4.11
C GLY A 72 -7.78 -9.79 3.43
N ARG A 73 -7.81 -8.56 3.93
CA ARG A 73 -8.65 -7.46 3.41
C ARG A 73 -7.91 -6.71 2.31
N PHE A 74 -7.57 -7.42 1.24
CA PHE A 74 -6.65 -6.93 0.21
C PHE A 74 -7.24 -5.79 -0.63
N ALA A 75 -8.56 -5.78 -0.85
CA ALA A 75 -9.24 -4.67 -1.53
C ALA A 75 -9.08 -3.37 -0.74
N GLU A 76 -9.35 -3.39 0.57
CA GLU A 76 -9.15 -2.23 1.43
C GLU A 76 -7.68 -1.86 1.60
N ALA A 77 -6.77 -2.85 1.57
CA ALA A 77 -5.33 -2.58 1.55
C ALA A 77 -4.91 -1.79 0.31
N ILE A 78 -5.45 -2.12 -0.87
CA ILE A 78 -5.14 -1.44 -2.13
C ILE A 78 -5.79 -0.05 -2.17
N GLU A 79 -7.01 0.11 -1.65
CA GLU A 79 -7.63 1.43 -1.50
C GLU A 79 -6.79 2.33 -0.57
N ALA A 80 -6.35 1.78 0.57
CA ALA A 80 -5.47 2.47 1.50
C ALA A 80 -4.10 2.80 0.87
N TYR A 81 -3.56 1.90 0.05
CA TYR A 81 -2.33 2.11 -0.70
C TYR A 81 -2.41 3.31 -1.67
N ALA A 82 -3.54 3.46 -2.36
CA ALA A 82 -3.75 4.55 -3.31
C ALA A 82 -4.00 5.89 -2.62
N SER A 83 -4.69 5.87 -1.48
CA SER A 83 -5.20 7.08 -0.80
C SER A 83 -4.27 7.66 0.25
N LEU A 84 -3.42 6.84 0.88
CA LEU A 84 -2.55 7.27 1.97
C LEU A 84 -1.19 7.78 1.47
N PRO A 85 -0.54 8.69 2.22
CA PRO A 85 0.78 9.20 1.89
C PRO A 85 1.86 8.13 2.16
N LEU A 86 2.02 7.18 1.24
CA LEU A 86 3.07 6.16 1.30
C LEU A 86 4.31 6.58 0.52
N THR A 87 5.48 6.26 1.07
CA THR A 87 6.76 6.38 0.36
C THR A 87 6.93 5.23 -0.64
N ASP A 88 7.81 5.40 -1.64
CA ASP A 88 8.11 4.33 -2.62
C ASP A 88 8.58 3.04 -1.95
N LEU A 89 9.33 3.15 -0.84
CA LEU A 89 9.78 1.99 -0.07
C LEU A 89 8.58 1.23 0.53
N MET A 90 7.66 1.96 1.17
CA MET A 90 6.44 1.38 1.75
C MET A 90 5.55 0.77 0.67
N ARG A 91 5.52 1.36 -0.53
CA ARG A 91 4.77 0.80 -1.66
C ARG A 91 5.33 -0.54 -2.12
N ARG A 92 6.66 -0.67 -2.19
CA ARG A 92 7.34 -1.94 -2.50
C ARG A 92 7.10 -3.00 -1.44
N ASP A 93 7.15 -2.64 -0.15
CA ASP A 93 6.82 -3.55 0.95
C ASP A 93 5.43 -4.18 0.77
N VAL A 94 4.45 -3.41 0.32
CA VAL A 94 3.07 -3.91 0.12
C VAL A 94 3.02 -4.94 -1.01
N VAL A 95 3.76 -4.74 -2.10
CA VAL A 95 3.87 -5.71 -3.20
C VAL A 95 4.44 -7.03 -2.68
N ILE A 96 5.54 -6.97 -1.93
CA ILE A 96 6.18 -8.15 -1.33
C ILE A 96 5.18 -8.90 -0.45
N VAL A 97 4.47 -8.19 0.42
CA VAL A 97 3.45 -8.81 1.29
C VAL A 97 2.37 -9.51 0.46
N LEU A 98 1.84 -8.87 -0.59
CA LEU A 98 0.81 -9.51 -1.43
C LEU A 98 1.34 -10.77 -2.13
N GLN A 99 2.60 -10.77 -2.56
CA GLN A 99 3.24 -11.96 -3.14
C GLN A 99 3.43 -13.08 -2.10
N ASP A 100 3.85 -12.74 -0.88
CA ASP A 100 4.04 -13.71 0.21
C ASP A 100 2.73 -14.41 0.60
N TYR A 101 1.59 -13.71 0.47
CA TYR A 101 0.25 -14.28 0.66
C TYR A 101 -0.32 -14.95 -0.61
N GLU A 102 0.47 -15.06 -1.68
CA GLU A 102 0.08 -15.63 -2.98
C GLU A 102 -1.19 -14.98 -3.59
N GLN A 103 -1.42 -13.70 -3.29
CA GLN A 103 -2.60 -12.96 -3.75
C GLN A 103 -2.38 -12.36 -5.12
N TYR A 104 -2.14 -13.20 -6.12
CA TYR A 104 -1.73 -12.76 -7.46
C TYR A 104 -2.74 -11.83 -8.14
N GLN A 105 -4.05 -12.06 -7.98
CA GLN A 105 -5.07 -11.13 -8.48
C GLN A 105 -4.97 -9.74 -7.85
N SER A 106 -4.75 -9.68 -6.54
CA SER A 106 -4.55 -8.43 -5.80
C SER A 106 -3.26 -7.72 -6.22
N VAL A 107 -2.20 -8.48 -6.53
CA VAL A 107 -0.96 -7.93 -7.11
C VAL A 107 -1.29 -7.25 -8.43
N LEU A 108 -1.94 -7.94 -9.38
CA LEU A 108 -2.27 -7.35 -10.68
C LEU A 108 -3.12 -6.08 -10.55
N TYR A 109 -4.15 -6.11 -9.70
CA TYR A 109 -4.98 -4.94 -9.44
C TYR A 109 -4.19 -3.79 -8.81
N LEU A 110 -3.27 -4.08 -7.89
CA LEU A 110 -2.39 -3.06 -7.30
C LEU A 110 -1.51 -2.40 -8.37
N TYR A 111 -0.98 -3.16 -9.34
CA TYR A 111 -0.18 -2.59 -10.43
C TYR A 111 -1.01 -1.69 -11.36
N GLU A 112 -2.26 -2.04 -11.64
CA GLU A 112 -3.19 -1.16 -12.36
C GLU A 112 -3.43 0.15 -11.60
N VAL A 113 -3.72 0.06 -10.31
CA VAL A 113 -3.91 1.21 -9.44
C VAL A 113 -2.64 2.07 -9.37
N HIS A 114 -1.46 1.46 -9.22
CA HIS A 114 -0.18 2.17 -9.17
C HIS A 114 0.13 2.89 -10.49
N ARG A 115 -0.16 2.26 -11.63
CA ARG A 115 -0.01 2.91 -12.95
C ARG A 115 -0.94 4.12 -13.08
N ALA A 116 -2.17 4.03 -12.55
CA ALA A 116 -3.13 5.15 -12.55
C ALA A 116 -2.68 6.34 -11.68
N MET A 117 -1.79 6.13 -10.71
CA MET A 117 -1.18 7.21 -9.92
C MET A 117 -0.18 8.06 -10.73
N GLY A 118 0.25 7.59 -11.89
CA GLY A 118 1.06 8.35 -12.84
C GLY A 118 2.46 8.70 -12.31
N SER A 119 3.00 9.84 -12.78
CA SER A 119 4.37 10.27 -12.50
C SER A 119 4.62 10.75 -11.06
N ALA A 120 3.60 10.75 -10.20
CA ALA A 120 3.73 11.14 -8.80
C ALA A 120 4.50 10.11 -7.96
N VAL A 121 4.60 8.86 -8.43
CA VAL A 121 5.24 7.74 -7.74
C VAL A 121 6.25 7.06 -8.64
N LYS A 122 7.31 6.50 -8.03
CA LYS A 122 8.29 5.74 -8.83
C LYS A 122 7.68 4.46 -9.37
N PRO A 123 8.05 4.01 -10.58
CA PRO A 123 7.66 2.71 -11.09
C PRO A 123 8.03 1.59 -10.10
N LEU A 124 7.13 0.62 -9.95
CA LEU A 124 7.40 -0.62 -9.23
C LEU A 124 8.29 -1.54 -10.08
N ASP A 125 8.93 -2.51 -9.43
CA ASP A 125 9.61 -3.58 -10.16
C ASP A 125 8.57 -4.36 -10.98
N VAL A 126 8.89 -4.79 -12.19
CA VAL A 126 7.96 -5.48 -13.10
C VAL A 126 7.93 -6.99 -12.88
N ALA A 127 8.96 -7.56 -12.24
CA ALA A 127 9.03 -9.00 -12.00
C ALA A 127 7.84 -9.56 -11.20
N PRO A 128 7.35 -8.91 -10.11
CA PRO A 128 6.16 -9.37 -9.40
C PRO A 128 4.88 -9.40 -10.24
N GLU A 129 4.73 -8.45 -11.16
CA GLU A 129 3.57 -8.37 -12.06
C GLU A 129 3.60 -9.53 -13.07
N LEU A 130 4.75 -9.75 -13.70
CA LEU A 130 4.93 -10.83 -14.67
C LEU A 130 4.75 -12.22 -14.01
N ASP A 131 5.32 -12.42 -12.82
CA ASP A 131 5.11 -13.65 -12.06
C ASP A 131 3.62 -13.84 -11.72
N ALA A 132 2.93 -12.79 -11.27
CA ALA A 132 1.50 -12.86 -11.01
C ALA A 132 0.70 -13.24 -12.27
N LEU A 133 0.95 -12.59 -13.42
CA LEU A 133 0.28 -12.93 -14.69
C LEU A 133 0.48 -14.40 -15.07
N LYS A 134 1.72 -14.90 -14.94
CA LYS A 134 2.04 -16.32 -15.16
C LYS A 134 1.24 -17.23 -14.23
N LYS A 135 1.20 -16.92 -12.93
CA LYS A 135 0.53 -17.72 -11.90
C LYS A 135 -0.99 -17.79 -12.10
N VAL A 136 -1.60 -16.73 -12.63
CA VAL A 136 -3.04 -16.76 -12.98
C VAL A 136 -3.31 -17.23 -14.41
N GLY A 137 -2.29 -17.68 -15.15
CA GLY A 137 -2.45 -18.21 -16.51
C GLY A 137 -2.75 -17.16 -17.60
N ARG A 138 -2.56 -15.87 -17.32
CA ARG A 138 -2.73 -14.77 -18.30
C ARG A 138 -1.46 -14.59 -19.15
N VAL A 139 -1.06 -15.65 -19.84
CA VAL A 139 0.23 -15.74 -20.57
C VAL A 139 0.31 -14.73 -21.72
N GLU A 140 -0.76 -14.55 -22.49
CA GLU A 140 -0.77 -13.59 -23.61
C GLU A 140 -0.52 -12.15 -23.14
N GLU A 141 -1.13 -11.78 -22.02
CA GLU A 141 -0.92 -10.46 -21.41
C GLU A 141 0.48 -10.33 -20.80
N MET A 142 1.01 -11.41 -20.20
CA MET A 142 2.39 -11.44 -19.74
C MET A 142 3.37 -11.18 -20.89
N ASP A 143 3.18 -11.82 -22.04
CA ASP A 143 4.00 -11.64 -23.23
C ASP A 143 3.90 -10.20 -23.75
N MET A 144 2.70 -9.66 -23.86
CA MET A 144 2.48 -8.26 -24.25
C MET A 144 3.20 -7.31 -23.30
N ARG A 145 3.05 -7.49 -21.99
CA ARG A 145 3.72 -6.68 -20.97
C ARG A 145 5.23 -6.78 -21.08
N PHE A 146 5.76 -7.99 -21.29
CA PHE A 146 7.20 -8.21 -21.46
C PHE A 146 7.75 -7.47 -22.69
N GLN A 147 7.03 -7.48 -23.82
CA GLN A 147 7.43 -6.77 -25.03
C GLN A 147 7.40 -5.24 -24.86
N GLU A 148 6.49 -4.71 -24.02
CA GLU A 148 6.44 -3.28 -23.68
C GLU A 148 7.62 -2.82 -22.80
N LEU A 149 8.36 -3.74 -22.17
CA LEU A 149 9.46 -3.39 -21.28
C LEU A 149 10.67 -2.86 -22.05
N PRO A 150 11.46 -1.95 -21.46
CA PRO A 150 12.76 -1.57 -22.00
C PRO A 150 13.69 -2.79 -22.12
N ALA A 151 14.54 -2.82 -23.15
CA ALA A 151 15.49 -3.92 -23.41
C ALA A 151 16.35 -4.28 -22.18
N LYS A 152 16.70 -3.29 -21.36
CA LYS A 152 17.44 -3.51 -20.10
C LYS A 152 16.66 -4.39 -19.12
N GLU A 153 15.37 -4.11 -18.91
CA GLU A 153 14.50 -4.91 -18.04
C GLU A 153 14.26 -6.29 -18.66
N GLN A 154 14.00 -6.36 -19.97
CA GLN A 154 13.83 -7.65 -20.66
C GLN A 154 15.04 -8.56 -20.43
N SER A 155 16.27 -8.03 -20.49
CA SER A 155 17.49 -8.82 -20.31
C SER A 155 17.77 -9.31 -18.89
N ARG A 156 16.95 -8.93 -17.88
CA ARG A 156 17.18 -9.35 -16.49
C ARG A 156 16.94 -10.86 -16.33
N ALA A 157 17.85 -11.53 -15.62
CA ALA A 157 17.84 -12.98 -15.45
C ALA A 157 16.60 -13.51 -14.71
N ASP A 158 16.10 -12.78 -13.72
CA ASP A 158 14.87 -13.12 -13.00
C ASP A 158 13.64 -13.05 -13.90
N ILE A 159 13.55 -12.01 -14.75
CA ILE A 159 12.48 -11.86 -15.73
C ILE A 159 12.53 -12.96 -16.79
N GLN A 160 13.71 -13.26 -17.35
CA GLN A 160 13.86 -14.35 -18.33
C GLN A 160 13.43 -15.71 -17.75
N LYS A 161 13.78 -15.97 -16.48
CA LYS A 161 13.32 -17.17 -15.75
C LYS A 161 11.80 -17.22 -15.61
N ILE A 162 11.14 -16.06 -15.38
CA ILE A 162 9.68 -15.98 -15.35
C ILE A 162 9.11 -16.28 -16.74
N MET A 163 9.68 -15.73 -17.81
CA MET A 163 9.24 -16.00 -19.19
C MET A 163 9.49 -17.45 -19.62
N GLY A 164 10.41 -18.17 -18.97
CA GLY A 164 10.77 -19.54 -19.32
C GLY A 164 11.79 -19.64 -20.46
N ASN A 165 12.57 -18.58 -20.65
CA ASN A 165 13.65 -18.46 -21.64
C ASN A 165 15.03 -18.74 -21.05
#